data_AF-A0A976PVY8-F1
#
_entry.id   AF-A0A976PVY8-F1
#
_cell.length_a   1.000
_cell.length_b   1.000
_cell.length_c   1.000
_cell.angle_alpha   90.00
_cell.angle_beta   90.00
_cell.angle_gamma   90.00
#
_symmetry.space_group_name_H-M   'P 1'
#
loop_
_entity.id
_entity.type
_entity.pdbx_description
1 polymer ?
#
loop_
_entity_poly.entity_id
_entity_poly.type
_entity_poly.pdbx_seq_one_letter_code
_entity_poly.pdbx_strand_id
1 'polypeptide(L)'
;MKRSTIRHIPTAVLLVLLTGAMAAVSQQPGAQEPPVPGGEDVTVVLEGRLRSQFRLAIPEFDGLALLSPDLRRAADEIDRTLRSDLEASRVFRLQGPEDLSVLALTGDLTRDFELYRSLQNELVLEVDVRPEGDKVVIEGRLYHLESGDSILGKRYRGSPAVARRIAHTFADEIILALSGRQGVALSQIAFYSDRSGFKEIYLMDYDGANQRPVTAHKSISLTPDWSRAGDTIAYVSYFSGAPGIYLVDLATGRKQPVVTEGSLNISPSFSPDGRKIVFGRSLGSGNTEIFVANRDGTGLQQLTHSSGIDTNPAWSPSGREIAFTSSRAGNPNIYVMDAEGANLRRLTFEGDYNDGAAWSPDGTRIAYASRRSGRFDIALTDVVTLESRLLTSGPGSNETPSFSPDGRQIVFASKRRSSSTRTQVYKIELDGSGIRQLTKEGNNFSPSWSGFPK
;
A
#
# COMPACT_ATOMS: atom_id res chain seq x y z
N MET A 1 -41.94 23.99 54.65
CA MET A 1 -43.16 24.85 54.58
C MET A 1 -43.67 24.86 53.15
N LYS A 2 -45.01 24.78 52.93
CA LYS A 2 -45.73 24.83 51.63
C LYS A 2 -45.33 23.68 50.64
N ARG A 3 -46.23 22.77 50.20
CA ARG A 3 -47.40 22.89 49.29
C ARG A 3 -46.99 23.33 47.87
N SER A 4 -47.30 22.61 46.77
CA SER A 4 -48.08 21.36 46.52
C SER A 4 -47.56 20.65 45.23
N THR A 5 -48.17 19.73 44.46
CA THR A 5 -49.54 19.15 44.26
C THR A 5 -49.39 17.81 43.45
N ILE A 6 -50.07 16.69 43.74
CA ILE A 6 -51.35 16.16 43.17
C ILE A 6 -51.35 15.94 41.62
N ARG A 7 -51.74 14.81 40.99
CA ARG A 7 -52.13 13.39 41.33
C ARG A 7 -52.09 12.55 40.00
N HIS A 8 -51.65 11.27 39.94
CA HIS A 8 -52.41 9.97 40.01
C HIS A 8 -53.56 9.78 38.97
N ILE A 9 -53.96 8.61 38.39
CA ILE A 9 -53.64 7.13 38.36
C ILE A 9 -54.63 6.48 37.30
N PRO A 10 -54.65 5.17 36.86
CA PRO A 10 -53.67 4.05 36.76
C PRO A 10 -53.15 3.93 35.28
N THR A 11 -53.13 2.87 34.42
CA THR A 11 -53.47 1.39 34.29
C THR A 11 -52.72 0.87 33.01
N ALA A 12 -52.66 -0.38 32.50
CA ALA A 12 -53.07 -1.79 32.74
C ALA A 12 -52.04 -2.72 31.96
N VAL A 13 -51.77 -4.03 32.12
CA VAL A 13 -52.30 -5.22 32.86
C VAL A 13 -52.97 -6.33 31.98
N LEU A 14 -52.16 -7.08 31.20
CA LEU A 14 -52.26 -8.52 30.82
C LEU A 14 -50.89 -8.93 30.20
N LEU A 15 -50.15 -10.03 30.47
CA LEU A 15 -50.41 -11.44 30.84
C LEU A 15 -51.01 -12.24 29.64
N VAL A 16 -50.43 -13.35 29.14
CA VAL A 16 -50.22 -14.68 29.80
C VAL A 16 -49.29 -15.63 28.97
N LEU A 17 -48.51 -16.48 29.69
CA LEU A 17 -47.88 -17.79 29.37
C LEU A 17 -47.12 -18.13 28.05
N LEU A 18 -46.03 -18.90 28.24
CA LEU A 18 -45.53 -19.91 27.29
C LEU A 18 -46.14 -21.29 27.60
N THR A 19 -46.42 -22.09 26.57
CA THR A 19 -46.42 -23.57 26.62
C THR A 19 -45.96 -24.09 25.25
N GLY A 20 -45.08 -25.09 25.22
CA GLY A 20 -44.51 -25.63 23.97
C GLY A 20 -44.96 -27.05 23.64
N ALA A 21 -44.77 -27.46 22.39
CA ALA A 21 -44.85 -28.84 21.93
C ALA A 21 -43.90 -29.04 20.73
N MET A 22 -43.29 -30.23 20.59
CA MET A 22 -42.64 -30.62 19.34
C MET A 22 -43.67 -31.22 18.38
N ALA A 23 -43.54 -30.90 17.09
CA ALA A 23 -44.16 -31.64 15.99
C ALA A 23 -43.16 -31.72 14.84
N ALA A 24 -43.17 -32.84 14.09
CA ALA A 24 -42.18 -33.09 13.04
C ALA A 24 -42.44 -32.27 11.77
N VAL A 25 -41.37 -31.82 11.11
CA VAL A 25 -41.46 -31.15 9.81
C VAL A 25 -41.61 -32.20 8.70
N SER A 26 -42.82 -32.30 8.14
CA SER A 26 -43.05 -32.98 6.87
C SER A 26 -42.63 -32.09 5.70
N GLN A 27 -41.77 -32.59 4.81
CA GLN A 27 -41.43 -31.89 3.58
C GLN A 27 -42.63 -31.88 2.60
N GLN A 28 -42.85 -30.74 1.94
CA GLN A 28 -43.61 -30.67 0.67
C GLN A 28 -42.70 -30.10 -0.43
N PRO A 29 -42.94 -30.41 -1.72
CA PRO A 29 -42.09 -29.94 -2.82
C PRO A 29 -42.28 -28.44 -3.07
N GLY A 30 -41.21 -27.77 -3.51
CA GLY A 30 -41.21 -26.31 -3.73
C GLY A 30 -41.96 -25.85 -4.97
N ALA A 31 -42.46 -24.62 -4.92
CA ALA A 31 -42.84 -23.85 -6.10
C ALA A 31 -41.61 -23.12 -6.68
N GLN A 32 -41.54 -22.98 -7.99
CA GLN A 32 -40.44 -22.28 -8.67
C GLN A 32 -40.66 -20.77 -8.69
N GLU A 33 -39.62 -19.99 -8.40
CA GLU A 33 -39.60 -18.56 -8.68
C GLU A 33 -39.38 -18.30 -10.18
N PRO A 34 -39.91 -17.18 -10.74
CA PRO A 34 -39.76 -16.86 -12.16
C PRO A 34 -38.32 -16.44 -12.51
N PRO A 35 -37.86 -16.69 -13.75
CA PRO A 35 -36.49 -16.40 -14.15
C PRO A 35 -36.21 -14.89 -14.22
N VAL A 36 -35.12 -14.46 -13.59
CA VAL A 36 -34.54 -13.12 -13.78
C VAL A 36 -33.87 -13.07 -15.16
N PRO A 37 -34.06 -12.01 -15.98
CA PRO A 37 -33.37 -11.87 -17.25
C PRO A 37 -31.85 -11.81 -17.06
N GLY A 38 -31.12 -12.64 -17.81
CA GLY A 38 -29.66 -12.68 -17.72
C GLY A 38 -29.02 -11.39 -18.25
N GLY A 39 -28.23 -10.73 -17.40
CA GLY A 39 -27.09 -9.96 -17.88
C GLY A 39 -25.93 -10.92 -18.13
N GLU A 40 -25.25 -10.79 -19.26
CA GLU A 40 -24.02 -11.55 -19.52
C GLU A 40 -22.86 -10.93 -18.74
N ASP A 41 -22.76 -11.29 -17.45
CA ASP A 41 -21.50 -11.16 -16.73
C ASP A 41 -20.48 -12.10 -17.40
N VAL A 42 -19.70 -11.55 -18.35
CA VAL A 42 -18.57 -12.24 -19.02
C VAL A 42 -17.43 -12.41 -18.01
N THR A 43 -17.69 -13.25 -17.01
CA THR A 43 -16.74 -13.65 -16.00
C THR A 43 -15.76 -14.63 -16.65
N VAL A 44 -14.64 -14.11 -17.14
CA VAL A 44 -13.54 -14.92 -17.65
C VAL A 44 -12.91 -15.67 -16.47
N VAL A 45 -13.50 -16.81 -16.11
CA VAL A 45 -12.96 -17.75 -15.13
C VAL A 45 -11.67 -18.32 -15.71
N LEU A 46 -10.53 -17.75 -15.32
CA LEU A 46 -9.22 -18.24 -15.73
C LEU A 46 -8.90 -19.55 -15.01
N GLU A 47 -9.28 -20.66 -15.65
CA GLU A 47 -9.04 -22.03 -15.19
C GLU A 47 -7.55 -22.29 -14.86
N GLY A 48 -7.27 -22.56 -13.59
CA GLY A 48 -6.27 -23.56 -13.14
C GLY A 48 -4.81 -23.45 -13.60
N ARG A 49 -4.42 -22.41 -14.34
CA ARG A 49 -3.09 -22.25 -14.92
C ARG A 49 -2.57 -20.83 -14.73
N LEU A 50 -1.27 -20.74 -14.45
CA LEU A 50 -0.51 -19.50 -14.60
C LEU A 50 -0.57 -19.07 -16.07
N ARG A 51 -1.47 -18.13 -16.42
CA ARG A 51 -1.44 -17.49 -17.75
C ARG A 51 -0.07 -16.82 -17.94
N SER A 52 0.48 -16.95 -19.13
CA SER A 52 1.53 -16.05 -19.59
C SER A 52 1.02 -14.60 -19.54
N GLN A 53 1.92 -13.67 -19.25
CA GLN A 53 1.67 -12.24 -19.32
C GLN A 53 1.13 -11.87 -20.70
N PHE A 54 0.11 -11.02 -20.78
CA PHE A 54 -0.47 -10.57 -22.04
C PHE A 54 0.61 -9.89 -22.89
N ARG A 55 0.74 -10.27 -24.16
CA ARG A 55 1.61 -9.58 -25.11
C ARG A 55 0.91 -8.33 -25.64
N LEU A 56 1.48 -7.18 -25.32
CA LEU A 56 0.92 -5.87 -25.59
C LEU A 56 1.88 -5.06 -26.47
N ALA A 57 1.45 -4.81 -27.72
CA ALA A 57 2.10 -3.84 -28.59
C ALA A 57 1.76 -2.41 -28.11
N ILE A 58 2.76 -1.54 -28.04
CA ILE A 58 2.57 -0.10 -27.84
C ILE A 58 3.51 0.62 -28.84
N PRO A 59 3.01 1.11 -30.00
CA PRO A 59 3.81 1.81 -31.01
C PRO A 59 4.35 3.17 -30.51
N GLU A 60 5.00 3.95 -31.38
CA GLU A 60 5.27 5.37 -31.08
C GLU A 60 3.93 6.14 -31.08
N PHE A 61 3.78 7.11 -30.17
CA PHE A 61 2.54 7.88 -30.05
C PHE A 61 2.34 8.79 -31.28
N ASP A 62 1.17 8.79 -31.90
CA ASP A 62 0.91 9.67 -33.05
C ASP A 62 0.76 11.13 -32.60
N GLY A 63 1.05 12.08 -33.50
CA GLY A 63 0.96 13.51 -33.26
C GLY A 63 2.12 14.11 -32.45
N LEU A 64 3.12 13.31 -32.03
CA LEU A 64 4.33 13.79 -31.34
C LEU A 64 5.09 14.90 -32.11
N ALA A 65 4.98 14.93 -33.45
CA ALA A 65 5.58 15.96 -34.30
C ALA A 65 4.84 17.32 -34.25
N LEU A 66 3.63 17.37 -33.70
CA LEU A 66 2.81 18.58 -33.56
C LEU A 66 3.05 19.32 -32.23
N LEU A 67 3.88 18.76 -31.34
CA LEU A 67 4.11 19.28 -30.01
C LEU A 67 5.25 20.31 -29.97
N SER A 68 5.10 21.34 -29.15
CA SER A 68 6.23 22.21 -28.78
C SER A 68 7.27 21.42 -27.97
N PRO A 69 8.55 21.85 -27.89
CA PRO A 69 9.58 21.10 -27.17
C PRO A 69 9.25 20.78 -25.71
N ASP A 70 8.45 21.62 -25.05
CA ASP A 70 8.03 21.43 -23.65
C ASP A 70 6.88 20.43 -23.52
N LEU A 71 5.96 20.41 -24.49
CA LEU A 71 4.90 19.41 -24.56
C LEU A 71 5.43 18.06 -25.06
N ARG A 72 6.44 18.04 -25.95
CA ARG A 72 7.13 16.82 -26.38
C ARG A 72 7.78 16.12 -25.18
N ARG A 73 8.55 16.84 -24.35
CA ARG A 73 9.12 16.29 -23.10
C ARG A 73 8.04 15.76 -22.14
N ALA A 74 6.83 16.33 -22.14
CA ALA A 74 5.72 15.81 -21.35
C ALA A 74 5.13 14.51 -21.90
N ALA A 75 5.01 14.39 -23.22
CA ALA A 75 4.60 13.15 -23.89
C ALA A 75 5.66 12.04 -23.73
N ASP A 76 6.95 12.36 -23.92
CA ASP A 76 8.08 11.43 -23.71
C ASP A 76 8.17 10.96 -22.25
N GLU A 77 7.74 11.78 -21.27
CA GLU A 77 7.62 11.38 -19.86
C GLU A 77 6.42 10.48 -19.60
N ILE A 78 5.29 10.71 -20.29
CA ILE A 78 4.11 9.86 -20.17
C ILE A 78 4.37 8.48 -20.76
N ASP A 79 4.89 8.39 -21.99
CA ASP A 79 5.21 7.12 -22.65
C ASP A 79 6.11 6.23 -21.79
N ARG A 80 7.27 6.76 -21.38
CA ARG A 80 8.28 6.03 -20.62
C ARG A 80 7.77 5.58 -19.24
N THR A 81 6.91 6.39 -18.62
CA THR A 81 6.32 6.05 -17.31
C THR A 81 5.24 4.98 -17.48
N LEU A 82 4.34 5.14 -18.45
CA LEU A 82 3.27 4.20 -18.78
C LEU A 82 3.84 2.81 -19.11
N ARG A 83 4.89 2.73 -19.93
CA ARG A 83 5.60 1.47 -20.22
C ARG A 83 6.18 0.86 -18.94
N SER A 84 6.92 1.65 -18.14
CA SER A 84 7.52 1.16 -16.89
C SER A 84 6.49 0.69 -15.86
N ASP A 85 5.28 1.25 -15.85
CA ASP A 85 4.19 0.88 -14.94
C ASP A 85 3.52 -0.42 -15.39
N LEU A 86 3.22 -0.55 -16.68
CA LEU A 86 2.65 -1.76 -17.27
C LEU A 86 3.63 -2.95 -17.13
N GLU A 87 4.93 -2.75 -17.32
CA GLU A 87 5.96 -3.75 -17.00
C GLU A 87 5.99 -4.09 -15.50
N ALA A 88 6.00 -3.08 -14.62
CA ALA A 88 6.07 -3.28 -13.17
C ALA A 88 4.84 -4.02 -12.60
N SER A 89 3.69 -3.94 -13.26
CA SER A 89 2.48 -4.72 -12.91
C SER A 89 2.69 -6.24 -13.07
N ARG A 90 3.64 -6.64 -13.93
CA ARG A 90 3.86 -8.00 -14.44
C ARG A 90 2.65 -8.65 -15.13
N VAL A 91 1.56 -7.91 -15.38
CA VAL A 91 0.41 -8.39 -16.18
C VAL A 91 0.78 -8.51 -17.66
N PHE A 92 1.74 -7.69 -18.12
CA PHE A 92 2.11 -7.55 -19.53
C PHE A 92 3.54 -8.00 -19.84
N ARG A 93 3.76 -8.38 -21.09
CA ARG A 93 5.04 -8.31 -21.79
C ARG A 93 4.87 -7.31 -22.93
N LEU A 94 5.60 -6.20 -22.87
CA LEU A 94 5.49 -5.15 -23.88
C LEU A 94 6.31 -5.49 -25.14
N GLN A 95 5.89 -4.91 -26.26
CA GLN A 95 6.73 -4.64 -27.42
C GLN A 95 6.68 -3.15 -27.73
N GLY A 96 7.85 -2.51 -27.88
CA GLY A 96 8.00 -1.08 -28.11
C GLY A 96 8.21 -0.69 -29.57
N PRO A 97 8.38 0.60 -29.89
CA PRO A 97 8.58 1.07 -31.25
C PRO A 97 9.78 0.40 -31.95
N GLU A 98 10.84 0.08 -31.20
CA GLU A 98 12.01 -0.65 -31.71
C GLU A 98 11.65 -2.09 -32.14
N ASP A 99 10.92 -2.85 -31.31
CA ASP A 99 10.43 -4.20 -31.64
C ASP A 99 9.46 -4.20 -32.83
N LEU A 100 8.61 -3.17 -32.88
CA LEU A 100 7.53 -3.02 -33.85
C LEU A 100 8.02 -2.41 -35.18
N SER A 101 9.24 -1.88 -35.25
CA SER A 101 9.83 -1.23 -36.43
C SER A 101 9.95 -2.12 -37.68
N VAL A 102 9.82 -3.45 -37.52
CA VAL A 102 9.75 -4.42 -38.62
C VAL A 102 8.40 -4.43 -39.34
N LEU A 103 7.36 -3.84 -38.75
CA LEU A 103 6.01 -3.79 -39.30
C LEU A 103 5.84 -2.57 -40.23
N ALA A 104 5.39 -2.82 -41.46
CA ALA A 104 4.97 -1.79 -42.39
C ALA A 104 3.53 -1.33 -42.07
N LEU A 105 3.37 -0.66 -40.92
CA LEU A 105 2.10 -0.10 -40.45
C LEU A 105 1.50 0.86 -41.49
N THR A 106 0.18 0.84 -41.60
CA THR A 106 -0.57 1.46 -42.72
C THR A 106 -1.50 2.58 -42.31
N GLY A 107 -1.82 2.71 -41.01
CA GLY A 107 -2.85 3.60 -40.50
C GLY A 107 -4.28 3.06 -40.66
N ASP A 108 -4.44 1.86 -41.25
CA ASP A 108 -5.68 1.10 -41.25
C ASP A 108 -5.62 0.11 -40.09
N LEU A 109 -6.35 0.42 -39.01
CA LEU A 109 -6.37 -0.40 -37.78
C LEU A 109 -6.65 -1.87 -38.05
N THR A 110 -7.49 -2.21 -39.04
CA THR A 110 -7.84 -3.63 -39.32
C THR A 110 -6.66 -4.38 -39.93
N ARG A 111 -5.86 -3.72 -40.77
CA ARG A 111 -4.63 -4.29 -41.34
C ARG A 111 -3.52 -4.35 -40.30
N ASP A 112 -3.37 -3.27 -39.54
CA ASP A 112 -2.29 -3.13 -38.58
C ASP A 112 -2.48 -4.06 -37.37
N PHE A 113 -3.72 -4.41 -37.02
CA PHE A 113 -4.00 -5.48 -36.04
C PHE A 113 -3.45 -6.85 -36.46
N GLU A 114 -3.58 -7.24 -37.74
CA GLU A 114 -2.98 -8.50 -38.23
C GLU A 114 -1.44 -8.42 -38.28
N LEU A 115 -0.86 -7.23 -38.49
CA LEU A 115 0.58 -7.01 -38.34
C LEU A 115 1.03 -7.20 -36.87
N TYR A 116 0.32 -6.64 -35.89
CA TYR A 116 0.64 -6.86 -34.46
C TYR A 116 0.46 -8.32 -34.03
N ARG A 117 -0.57 -9.02 -34.55
CA ARG A 117 -0.78 -10.46 -34.35
C ARG A 117 0.34 -11.32 -34.93
N SER A 118 0.96 -10.90 -36.03
CA SER A 118 2.10 -11.60 -36.62
C SER A 118 3.32 -11.69 -35.68
N LEU A 119 3.48 -10.70 -34.77
CA LEU A 119 4.49 -10.70 -33.70
C LEU A 119 4.00 -11.35 -32.40
N GLN A 120 2.87 -12.06 -32.46
CA GLN A 120 2.20 -12.76 -31.35
C GLN A 120 1.56 -11.85 -30.30
N ASN A 121 1.24 -10.59 -30.61
CA ASN A 121 0.52 -9.74 -29.66
C ASN A 121 -0.95 -10.16 -29.53
N GLU A 122 -1.46 -10.10 -28.30
CA GLU A 122 -2.87 -10.31 -27.95
C GLU A 122 -3.63 -8.96 -27.89
N LEU A 123 -2.89 -7.90 -27.59
CA LEU A 123 -3.38 -6.54 -27.36
C LEU A 123 -2.54 -5.51 -28.11
N VAL A 124 -3.17 -4.39 -28.47
CA VAL A 124 -2.46 -3.15 -28.83
C VAL A 124 -3.03 -1.97 -28.06
N LEU A 125 -2.14 -1.05 -27.66
CA LEU A 125 -2.49 0.23 -27.06
C LEU A 125 -2.06 1.36 -28.01
N GLU A 126 -3.01 1.86 -28.80
CA GLU A 126 -2.83 3.06 -29.61
C GLU A 126 -2.92 4.31 -28.74
N VAL A 127 -2.10 5.33 -29.03
CA VAL A 127 -2.05 6.57 -28.25
C VAL A 127 -1.83 7.79 -29.14
N ASP A 128 -2.87 8.59 -29.29
CA ASP A 128 -2.83 9.92 -29.91
C ASP A 128 -2.31 10.97 -28.92
N VAL A 129 -1.39 11.84 -29.32
CA VAL A 129 -1.02 13.05 -28.55
C VAL A 129 -1.14 14.33 -29.35
N ARG A 130 -1.71 15.37 -28.73
CA ARG A 130 -1.91 16.68 -29.38
C ARG A 130 -1.78 17.86 -28.42
N PRO A 131 -1.36 19.04 -28.90
CA PRO A 131 -1.31 20.25 -28.08
C PRO A 131 -2.73 20.80 -27.84
N GLU A 132 -2.93 21.44 -26.69
CA GLU A 132 -4.14 22.21 -26.39
C GLU A 132 -3.78 23.43 -25.51
N GLY A 133 -3.12 24.41 -26.12
CA GLY A 133 -2.55 25.57 -25.42
C GLY A 133 -1.25 25.21 -24.68
N ASP A 134 -1.22 25.45 -23.37
CA ASP A 134 -0.10 25.14 -22.47
C ASP A 134 -0.02 23.65 -22.06
N LYS A 135 -0.86 22.79 -22.67
CA LYS A 135 -1.17 21.44 -22.19
C LYS A 135 -1.03 20.41 -23.29
N VAL A 136 -0.63 19.20 -22.89
CA VAL A 136 -0.74 18.00 -23.71
C VAL A 136 -2.11 17.38 -23.46
N VAL A 137 -2.77 16.97 -24.54
CA VAL A 137 -3.91 16.05 -24.51
C VAL A 137 -3.43 14.72 -25.06
N ILE A 138 -3.76 13.65 -24.35
CA ILE A 138 -3.45 12.28 -24.76
C ILE A 138 -4.77 11.51 -24.83
N GLU A 139 -4.97 10.76 -25.90
CA GLU A 139 -6.14 9.89 -26.09
C GLU A 139 -5.64 8.48 -26.42
N GLY A 140 -5.86 7.54 -25.51
CA GLY A 140 -5.36 6.17 -25.63
C GLY A 140 -6.49 5.17 -25.77
N ARG A 141 -6.30 4.18 -26.65
CA ARG A 141 -7.25 3.11 -26.94
C ARG A 141 -6.57 1.75 -26.89
N LEU A 142 -7.00 0.93 -25.94
CA LEU A 142 -6.61 -0.47 -25.80
C LEU A 142 -7.59 -1.35 -26.59
N TYR A 143 -7.07 -2.23 -27.44
CA TYR A 143 -7.86 -3.16 -28.24
C TYR A 143 -7.47 -4.62 -28.00
N HIS A 144 -8.45 -5.52 -28.11
CA HIS A 144 -8.23 -6.95 -28.19
C HIS A 144 -8.03 -7.37 -29.64
N LEU A 145 -6.85 -7.87 -30.00
CA LEU A 145 -6.47 -8.06 -31.40
C LEU A 145 -7.24 -9.21 -32.09
N GLU A 146 -7.77 -10.19 -31.36
CA GLU A 146 -8.51 -11.31 -31.96
C GLU A 146 -9.97 -10.99 -32.29
N SER A 147 -10.64 -10.16 -31.49
CA SER A 147 -12.04 -9.75 -31.74
C SER A 147 -12.19 -8.36 -32.34
N GLY A 148 -11.15 -7.52 -32.26
CA GLY A 148 -11.16 -6.13 -32.71
C GLY A 148 -11.80 -5.15 -31.70
N ASP A 149 -12.31 -5.64 -30.57
CA ASP A 149 -13.01 -4.83 -29.57
C ASP A 149 -12.08 -3.81 -28.90
N SER A 150 -12.59 -2.59 -28.66
CA SER A 150 -11.92 -1.64 -27.78
C SER A 150 -12.29 -1.94 -26.32
N ILE A 151 -11.29 -2.42 -25.57
CA ILE A 151 -11.42 -2.75 -24.14
C ILE A 151 -11.52 -1.47 -23.29
N LEU A 152 -10.75 -0.45 -23.67
CA LEU A 152 -10.61 0.78 -22.90
C LEU A 152 -10.26 1.96 -23.81
N GLY A 153 -11.09 3.01 -23.81
CA GLY A 153 -10.79 4.29 -24.42
C GLY A 153 -10.74 5.40 -23.37
N LYS A 154 -9.64 6.16 -23.31
CA LYS A 154 -9.41 7.19 -22.28
C LYS A 154 -8.77 8.45 -22.86
N ARG A 155 -9.22 9.63 -22.41
CA ARG A 155 -8.64 10.92 -22.77
C ARG A 155 -8.20 11.69 -21.53
N TYR A 156 -6.94 12.11 -21.55
CA TYR A 156 -6.28 12.88 -20.51
C TYR A 156 -5.89 14.27 -21.01
N ARG A 157 -5.74 15.23 -20.08
CA ARG A 157 -5.36 16.61 -20.36
C ARG A 157 -4.56 17.18 -19.19
N GLY A 158 -3.36 17.68 -19.42
CA GLY A 158 -2.54 18.24 -18.35
C GLY A 158 -1.38 19.10 -18.84
N SER A 159 -0.87 19.94 -17.94
CA SER A 159 0.39 20.63 -18.13
C SER A 159 1.56 19.64 -17.96
N PRO A 160 2.77 19.94 -18.47
CA PRO A 160 3.94 19.08 -18.29
C PRO A 160 4.20 18.62 -16.84
N ALA A 161 3.87 19.46 -15.85
CA ALA A 161 4.03 19.16 -14.43
C ALA A 161 3.19 17.97 -13.90
N VAL A 162 2.16 17.51 -14.63
CA VAL A 162 1.33 16.35 -14.24
C VAL A 162 1.50 15.13 -15.17
N ALA A 163 2.49 15.16 -16.07
CA ALA A 163 2.78 14.09 -17.04
C ALA A 163 2.83 12.70 -16.37
N ARG A 164 3.67 12.52 -15.35
CA ARG A 164 3.77 11.26 -14.60
C ARG A 164 2.45 10.79 -14.00
N ARG A 165 1.63 11.69 -13.47
CA ARG A 165 0.32 11.34 -12.90
C ARG A 165 -0.66 10.86 -13.97
N ILE A 166 -0.61 11.42 -15.19
CA ILE A 166 -1.40 10.93 -16.33
C ILE A 166 -1.00 9.49 -16.66
N ALA A 167 0.31 9.21 -16.77
CA ALA A 167 0.82 7.87 -17.04
C ALA A 167 0.41 6.85 -15.97
N HIS A 168 0.66 7.16 -14.69
CA HIS A 168 0.29 6.31 -13.55
C HIS A 168 -1.23 6.03 -13.53
N THR A 169 -2.07 7.04 -13.76
CA THR A 169 -3.53 6.84 -13.81
C THR A 169 -3.93 5.92 -14.96
N PHE A 170 -3.35 6.11 -16.14
CA PHE A 170 -3.72 5.31 -17.30
C PHE A 170 -3.24 3.86 -17.19
N ALA A 171 -2.04 3.64 -16.63
CA ALA A 171 -1.54 2.32 -16.30
C ALA A 171 -2.45 1.60 -15.31
N ASP A 172 -2.82 2.25 -14.19
CA ASP A 172 -3.71 1.68 -13.18
C ASP A 172 -5.11 1.37 -13.73
N GLU A 173 -5.63 2.17 -14.67
CA GLU A 173 -6.90 1.90 -15.38
C GLU A 173 -6.80 0.72 -16.36
N ILE A 174 -5.70 0.60 -17.12
CA ILE A 174 -5.45 -0.54 -18.03
C ILE A 174 -5.34 -1.84 -17.23
N ILE A 175 -4.59 -1.81 -16.11
CA ILE A 175 -4.42 -2.96 -15.21
C ILE A 175 -5.78 -3.36 -14.61
N LEU A 176 -6.60 -2.40 -14.19
CA LEU A 176 -7.94 -2.65 -13.66
C LEU A 176 -8.88 -3.27 -14.70
N ALA A 177 -8.92 -2.73 -15.91
CA ALA A 177 -9.79 -3.20 -16.99
C ALA A 177 -9.49 -4.66 -17.42
N LEU A 178 -8.22 -5.06 -17.41
CA LEU A 178 -7.80 -6.39 -17.86
C LEU A 178 -7.65 -7.46 -16.77
N SER A 179 -7.41 -7.06 -15.52
CA SER A 179 -7.15 -8.01 -14.42
C SER A 179 -8.17 -7.99 -13.29
N GLY A 180 -9.10 -7.02 -13.29
CA GLY A 180 -10.03 -6.78 -12.19
C GLY A 180 -9.36 -6.31 -10.89
N ARG A 181 -8.06 -6.01 -10.91
CA ARG A 181 -7.27 -5.58 -9.76
C ARG A 181 -6.82 -4.14 -9.92
N GLN A 182 -6.88 -3.35 -8.85
CA GLN A 182 -6.31 -2.01 -8.85
C GLN A 182 -4.79 -2.08 -9.03
N GLY A 183 -4.26 -1.26 -9.95
CA GLY A 183 -2.81 -1.02 -10.04
C GLY A 183 -2.29 -0.17 -8.88
N VAL A 184 -0.97 -0.06 -8.79
CA VAL A 184 -0.26 0.61 -7.67
C VAL A 184 0.52 1.85 -8.11
N ALA A 185 0.44 2.28 -9.37
CA ALA A 185 1.29 3.33 -9.92
C ALA A 185 1.03 4.70 -9.27
N LEU A 186 -0.22 4.99 -8.90
CA LEU A 186 -0.59 6.19 -8.15
C LEU A 186 -0.30 6.12 -6.63
N SER A 187 0.27 5.04 -6.11
CA SER A 187 0.66 4.93 -4.69
C SER A 187 1.96 5.69 -4.38
N GLN A 188 2.18 6.05 -3.12
CA GLN A 188 3.37 6.78 -2.66
C GLN A 188 4.07 6.07 -1.50
N ILE A 189 5.36 6.33 -1.33
CA ILE A 189 6.18 5.79 -0.26
C ILE A 189 6.68 6.95 0.60
N ALA A 190 6.37 6.91 1.90
CA ALA A 190 6.92 7.79 2.92
C ALA A 190 8.18 7.15 3.51
N PHE A 191 9.20 7.94 3.81
CA PHE A 191 10.44 7.49 4.45
C PHE A 191 11.08 8.66 5.20
N TYR A 192 12.06 8.42 6.07
CA TYR A 192 12.89 9.52 6.60
C TYR A 192 14.27 9.55 5.93
N SER A 193 14.79 10.76 5.72
CA SER A 193 16.08 11.02 5.07
C SER A 193 16.88 12.09 5.80
N ASP A 194 18.20 11.97 5.82
CA ASP A 194 19.13 12.98 6.34
C ASP A 194 19.70 13.92 5.25
N ARG A 195 19.23 13.81 4.00
CA ARG A 195 19.82 14.50 2.84
C ARG A 195 19.81 16.04 2.91
N SER A 196 19.01 16.63 3.79
CA SER A 196 18.94 18.08 4.06
C SER A 196 19.86 18.54 5.20
N GLY A 197 20.66 17.63 5.79
CA GLY A 197 21.44 17.87 7.01
C GLY A 197 20.65 17.59 8.30
N PHE A 198 19.34 17.39 8.21
CA PHE A 198 18.44 17.04 9.31
C PHE A 198 17.61 15.80 8.92
N LYS A 199 17.15 15.02 9.90
CA LYS A 199 16.29 13.86 9.62
C LYS A 199 14.86 14.36 9.45
N GLU A 200 14.39 14.41 8.21
CA GLU A 200 13.03 14.85 7.86
C GLU A 200 12.26 13.72 7.17
N ILE A 201 10.93 13.77 7.20
CA ILE A 201 10.04 12.88 6.46
C ILE A 201 9.97 13.35 5.00
N TYR A 202 10.16 12.43 4.08
CA TYR A 202 10.06 12.60 2.64
C TYR A 202 8.97 11.69 2.06
N LEU A 203 8.43 12.09 0.92
CA LEU A 203 7.58 11.29 0.03
C LEU A 203 8.29 11.05 -1.30
N MET A 204 7.95 9.94 -1.95
CA MET A 204 8.25 9.64 -3.35
C MET A 204 7.11 8.83 -3.96
N ASP A 205 7.02 8.79 -5.29
CA ASP A 205 6.10 7.90 -6.01
C ASP A 205 6.58 6.44 -5.91
N TYR A 206 5.70 5.47 -6.19
CA TYR A 206 5.95 4.03 -6.03
C TYR A 206 7.19 3.47 -6.79
N ASP A 207 7.70 4.20 -7.79
CA ASP A 207 8.87 3.85 -8.62
C ASP A 207 10.17 4.57 -8.20
N GLY A 208 10.08 5.46 -7.21
CA GLY A 208 11.16 6.30 -6.69
C GLY A 208 11.21 7.74 -7.24
N ALA A 209 10.27 8.17 -8.09
CA ALA A 209 10.24 9.53 -8.61
C ALA A 209 9.74 10.59 -7.60
N ASN A 210 9.82 11.87 -7.98
CA ASN A 210 9.22 13.02 -7.27
C ASN A 210 9.57 13.14 -5.77
N GLN A 211 10.81 12.80 -5.39
CA GLN A 211 11.26 12.78 -3.99
C GLN A 211 11.23 14.18 -3.36
N ARG A 212 10.38 14.40 -2.36
CA ARG A 212 10.10 15.71 -1.75
C ARG A 212 9.95 15.65 -0.22
N PRO A 213 10.42 16.64 0.56
CA PRO A 213 10.18 16.70 1.99
C PRO A 213 8.71 17.04 2.31
N VAL A 214 8.25 16.58 3.47
CA VAL A 214 6.92 16.88 4.06
C VAL A 214 7.06 17.56 5.43
N THR A 215 8.13 17.24 6.17
CA THR A 215 8.56 17.98 7.35
C THR A 215 9.80 18.83 7.03
N ALA A 216 9.99 19.90 7.81
CA ALA A 216 11.11 20.84 7.69
C ALA A 216 11.41 21.45 9.07
N HIS A 217 11.35 20.62 10.11
CA HIS A 217 11.50 21.02 11.51
C HIS A 217 12.93 21.42 11.89
N LYS A 218 13.92 21.11 11.04
CA LYS A 218 15.36 21.25 11.32
C LYS A 218 15.74 20.52 12.61
N SER A 219 15.18 19.32 12.75
CA SER A 219 15.26 18.49 13.96
C SER A 219 15.37 17.01 13.56
N ILE A 220 14.91 16.11 14.42
CA ILE A 220 14.81 14.68 14.13
C ILE A 220 13.33 14.33 13.94
N SER A 221 12.99 13.82 12.77
CA SER A 221 11.70 13.21 12.42
C SER A 221 11.94 11.79 11.90
N LEU A 222 11.22 10.79 12.43
CA LEU A 222 11.48 9.35 12.20
C LEU A 222 10.19 8.55 11.99
N THR A 223 10.35 7.32 11.51
CA THR A 223 9.31 6.26 11.41
C THR A 223 7.94 6.81 11.00
N PRO A 224 7.79 7.21 9.73
CA PRO A 224 6.49 7.60 9.18
C PRO A 224 5.59 6.36 9.00
N ASP A 225 4.31 6.50 9.30
CA ASP A 225 3.26 5.53 8.98
C ASP A 225 2.05 6.20 8.31
N TRP A 226 1.45 5.53 7.33
CA TRP A 226 0.32 6.07 6.59
C TRP A 226 -1.02 5.76 7.24
N SER A 227 -1.86 6.79 7.34
CA SER A 227 -3.30 6.56 7.44
C SER A 227 -3.77 5.76 6.22
N ARG A 228 -4.67 4.77 6.42
CA ARG A 228 -5.19 3.94 5.32
C ARG A 228 -6.04 4.73 4.30
N ALA A 229 -6.33 6.01 4.56
CA ALA A 229 -6.96 6.95 3.64
C ALA A 229 -5.98 7.68 2.70
N GLY A 230 -4.67 7.66 2.99
CA GLY A 230 -3.65 8.37 2.20
C GLY A 230 -3.58 9.88 2.42
N ASP A 231 -4.34 10.43 3.38
CA ASP A 231 -4.42 11.88 3.64
C ASP A 231 -3.45 12.38 4.73
N THR A 232 -3.04 11.50 5.64
CA THR A 232 -2.26 11.80 6.84
C THR A 232 -1.11 10.83 7.03
N ILE A 233 0.03 11.34 7.49
CA ILE A 233 1.16 10.52 7.98
C ILE A 233 1.33 10.76 9.49
N ALA A 234 1.45 9.69 10.27
CA ALA A 234 1.90 9.72 11.65
C ALA A 234 3.42 9.56 11.68
N TYR A 235 4.13 10.30 12.54
CA TYR A 235 5.59 10.24 12.61
C TYR A 235 6.08 10.64 14.01
N VAL A 236 7.29 10.20 14.37
CA VAL A 236 7.96 10.61 15.62
C VAL A 236 8.71 11.91 15.35
N SER A 237 8.68 12.87 16.27
CA SER A 237 9.53 14.07 16.17
C SER A 237 10.06 14.58 17.50
N TYR A 238 11.27 15.15 17.47
CA TYR A 238 12.02 15.66 18.62
C TYR A 238 12.02 17.20 18.71
N PHE A 239 11.25 17.92 17.87
CA PHE A 239 11.29 19.40 17.87
C PHE A 239 10.80 20.02 19.20
N SER A 240 10.06 19.26 20.01
CA SER A 240 9.66 19.55 21.39
C SER A 240 10.74 19.24 22.44
N GLY A 241 11.97 18.87 22.05
CA GLY A 241 13.05 18.45 22.94
C GLY A 241 12.99 16.97 23.33
N ALA A 242 11.80 16.43 23.56
CA ALA A 242 11.54 14.99 23.74
C ALA A 242 10.76 14.41 22.53
N PRO A 243 10.93 13.11 22.21
CA PRO A 243 10.22 12.45 21.11
C PRO A 243 8.73 12.27 21.42
N GLY A 244 7.90 12.94 20.62
CA GLY A 244 6.45 12.80 20.60
C GLY A 244 5.92 12.22 19.29
N ILE A 245 4.69 11.71 19.33
CA ILE A 245 3.91 11.32 18.15
C ILE A 245 3.21 12.56 17.56
N TYR A 246 3.42 12.77 16.27
CA TYR A 246 2.83 13.87 15.50
C TYR A 246 2.12 13.34 14.25
N LEU A 247 1.13 14.09 13.79
CA LEU A 247 0.51 13.93 12.48
C LEU A 247 0.94 15.06 11.55
N VAL A 248 1.06 14.74 10.26
CA VAL A 248 1.04 15.73 9.18
C VAL A 248 -0.06 15.41 8.19
N ASP A 249 -0.94 16.39 7.98
CA ASP A 249 -1.97 16.41 6.95
C ASP A 249 -1.32 16.80 5.61
N LEU A 250 -1.53 16.01 4.56
CA LEU A 250 -0.82 16.15 3.29
C LEU A 250 -1.45 17.17 2.32
N ALA A 251 -2.71 17.55 2.53
CA ALA A 251 -3.40 18.55 1.71
C ALA A 251 -3.09 19.98 2.16
N THR A 252 -3.03 20.20 3.47
CA THR A 252 -2.75 21.51 4.10
C THR A 252 -1.30 21.67 4.55
N GLY A 253 -0.56 20.57 4.67
CA GLY A 253 0.77 20.56 5.26
C GLY A 253 0.79 20.79 6.78
N ARG A 254 -0.38 20.88 7.44
CA ARG A 254 -0.52 21.16 8.89
C ARG A 254 0.09 20.03 9.73
N LYS A 255 0.84 20.40 10.76
CA LYS A 255 1.34 19.46 11.79
C LYS A 255 0.48 19.56 13.05
N GLN A 256 0.24 18.43 13.71
CA GLN A 256 -0.52 18.34 14.96
C GLN A 256 0.15 17.34 15.93
N PRO A 257 0.35 17.68 17.22
CA PRO A 257 0.74 16.70 18.23
C PRO A 257 -0.40 15.72 18.53
N VAL A 258 -0.06 14.47 18.87
CA VAL A 258 -1.00 13.47 19.39
C VAL A 258 -0.62 13.10 20.82
N VAL A 259 0.60 12.61 21.03
CA VAL A 259 1.13 12.25 22.35
C VAL A 259 2.57 12.74 22.44
N THR A 260 2.78 13.80 23.22
CA THR A 260 4.10 14.43 23.43
C THR A 260 4.60 14.32 24.87
N GLU A 261 3.80 13.75 25.77
CA GLU A 261 4.14 13.54 27.19
C GLU A 261 4.83 12.19 27.41
N GLY A 262 5.58 12.06 28.51
CA GLY A 262 6.41 10.90 28.82
C GLY A 262 7.87 11.09 28.41
N SER A 263 8.72 10.08 28.64
CA SER A 263 10.15 10.13 28.29
C SER A 263 10.43 9.71 26.84
N LEU A 264 9.61 8.81 26.30
CA LEU A 264 9.78 8.26 24.96
C LEU A 264 8.42 7.89 24.36
N ASN A 265 8.09 8.39 23.17
CA ASN A 265 6.99 7.88 22.35
C ASN A 265 7.53 7.62 20.93
N ILE A 266 7.42 6.37 20.43
CA ILE A 266 8.07 5.91 19.19
C ILE A 266 7.19 4.99 18.35
N SER A 267 7.53 4.88 17.07
CA SER A 267 6.97 3.92 16.10
C SER A 267 5.43 3.89 16.11
N PRO A 268 4.76 4.98 15.70
CA PRO A 268 3.32 5.00 15.55
C PRO A 268 2.85 4.09 14.41
N SER A 269 1.70 3.46 14.59
CA SER A 269 0.92 2.84 13.51
C SER A 269 -0.56 3.21 13.63
N PHE A 270 -1.19 3.59 12.52
CA PHE A 270 -2.62 3.89 12.45
C PHE A 270 -3.50 2.64 12.52
N SER A 271 -4.66 2.75 13.17
CA SER A 271 -5.74 1.79 12.97
C SER A 271 -6.27 1.87 11.53
N PRO A 272 -6.81 0.78 10.93
CA PRO A 272 -7.29 0.80 9.55
C PRO A 272 -8.45 1.77 9.28
N ASP A 273 -9.21 2.15 10.31
CA ASP A 273 -10.27 3.17 10.25
C ASP A 273 -9.76 4.61 10.48
N GLY A 274 -8.45 4.77 10.75
CA GLY A 274 -7.78 6.05 11.00
C GLY A 274 -8.11 6.72 12.33
N ARG A 275 -8.88 6.09 13.23
CA ARG A 275 -9.35 6.72 14.47
C ARG A 275 -8.39 6.61 15.65
N LYS A 276 -7.54 5.57 15.68
CA LYS A 276 -6.57 5.31 16.74
C LYS A 276 -5.15 5.22 16.19
N ILE A 277 -4.19 5.42 17.09
CA ILE A 277 -2.76 5.23 16.83
C ILE A 277 -2.21 4.35 17.96
N VAL A 278 -1.56 3.24 17.60
CA VAL A 278 -0.78 2.41 18.51
C VAL A 278 0.69 2.83 18.41
N PHE A 279 1.44 2.81 19.51
CA PHE A 279 2.83 3.27 19.56
C PHE A 279 3.56 2.64 20.76
N GLY A 280 4.90 2.60 20.71
CA GLY A 280 5.72 2.22 21.86
C GLY A 280 5.97 3.43 22.76
N ARG A 281 5.80 3.29 24.08
CA ARG A 281 6.04 4.34 25.07
C ARG A 281 6.80 3.84 26.29
N SER A 282 7.76 4.63 26.78
CA SER A 282 8.37 4.44 28.10
C SER A 282 7.96 5.57 29.05
N LEU A 283 7.93 5.25 30.35
CA LEU A 283 7.63 6.17 31.45
C LEU A 283 8.82 6.23 32.40
N GLY A 284 9.69 7.22 32.21
CA GLY A 284 10.87 7.45 33.03
C GLY A 284 11.93 6.35 32.85
N SER A 285 12.14 5.55 33.89
CA SER A 285 13.13 4.46 33.93
C SER A 285 12.52 3.06 33.68
N GLY A 286 11.25 2.98 33.30
CA GLY A 286 10.59 1.72 32.93
C GLY A 286 10.92 1.25 31.51
N ASN A 287 10.62 -0.02 31.24
CA ASN A 287 10.65 -0.58 29.88
C ASN A 287 9.76 0.23 28.91
N THR A 288 10.00 0.07 27.60
CA THR A 288 9.02 0.48 26.59
C THR A 288 7.91 -0.57 26.53
N GLU A 289 6.67 -0.10 26.53
CA GLU A 289 5.43 -0.89 26.47
C GLU A 289 4.57 -0.37 25.30
N ILE A 290 3.64 -1.18 24.81
CA ILE A 290 2.69 -0.77 23.77
C ILE A 290 1.54 0.02 24.40
N PHE A 291 1.27 1.19 23.83
CA PHE A 291 0.13 2.06 24.17
C PHE A 291 -0.71 2.33 22.93
N VAL A 292 -1.98 2.69 23.15
CA VAL A 292 -2.89 3.18 22.12
C VAL A 292 -3.54 4.49 22.58
N ALA A 293 -3.81 5.38 21.65
CA ALA A 293 -4.60 6.60 21.86
C ALA A 293 -5.51 6.85 20.65
N ASN A 294 -6.51 7.72 20.81
CA ASN A 294 -7.28 8.27 19.69
C ASN A 294 -6.40 9.23 18.86
N ARG A 295 -6.79 9.50 17.61
CA ARG A 295 -6.08 10.41 16.67
C ARG A 295 -5.89 11.84 17.21
N ASP A 296 -6.70 12.26 18.19
CA ASP A 296 -6.63 13.56 18.85
C ASP A 296 -5.79 13.58 20.15
N GLY A 297 -5.22 12.44 20.55
CA GLY A 297 -4.45 12.27 21.79
C GLY A 297 -5.27 11.83 23.01
N THR A 298 -6.61 11.80 22.91
CA THR A 298 -7.48 11.32 24.00
C THR A 298 -7.49 9.80 24.11
N GLY A 299 -8.07 9.27 25.19
CA GLY A 299 -8.28 7.82 25.34
C GLY A 299 -6.99 6.99 25.45
N LEU A 300 -5.91 7.58 25.98
CA LEU A 300 -4.63 6.92 26.21
C LEU A 300 -4.79 5.68 27.09
N GLN A 301 -4.39 4.52 26.57
CA GLN A 301 -4.46 3.22 27.24
C GLN A 301 -3.14 2.45 27.03
N GLN A 302 -2.65 1.79 28.08
CA GLN A 302 -1.57 0.81 28.01
C GLN A 302 -2.15 -0.56 27.60
N LEU A 303 -1.49 -1.26 26.67
CA LEU A 303 -1.92 -2.57 26.16
C LEU A 303 -1.03 -3.73 26.64
N THR A 304 0.27 -3.48 26.86
CA THR A 304 1.20 -4.50 27.37
C THR A 304 1.71 -4.16 28.76
N HIS A 305 1.98 -5.22 29.54
CA HIS A 305 2.67 -5.18 30.82
C HIS A 305 3.68 -6.33 30.83
N SER A 306 4.94 -6.06 30.50
CA SER A 306 5.95 -7.10 30.27
C SER A 306 7.29 -6.82 30.96
N SER A 307 8.02 -7.91 31.26
CA SER A 307 9.39 -7.85 31.77
C SER A 307 10.42 -7.49 30.70
N GLY A 308 10.03 -7.47 29.42
CA GLY A 308 10.87 -7.12 28.29
C GLY A 308 10.58 -5.72 27.76
N ILE A 309 11.21 -5.39 26.64
CA ILE A 309 10.96 -4.19 25.85
C ILE A 309 9.98 -4.57 24.73
N ASP A 310 8.86 -3.86 24.66
CA ASP A 310 7.87 -3.97 23.59
C ASP A 310 7.90 -2.73 22.69
N THR A 311 8.09 -2.91 21.38
CA THR A 311 8.31 -1.85 20.40
C THR A 311 7.71 -2.18 19.03
N ASN A 312 7.72 -1.18 18.12
CA ASN A 312 7.35 -1.34 16.70
C ASN A 312 5.98 -2.03 16.48
N PRO A 313 4.89 -1.53 17.09
CA PRO A 313 3.55 -2.07 16.87
C PRO A 313 3.01 -1.71 15.47
N ALA A 314 2.28 -2.64 14.86
CA ALA A 314 1.64 -2.51 13.57
C ALA A 314 0.23 -3.12 13.61
N TRP A 315 -0.78 -2.35 13.22
CA TRP A 315 -2.16 -2.84 13.13
C TRP A 315 -2.34 -3.84 11.98
N SER A 316 -3.10 -4.90 12.24
CA SER A 316 -3.66 -5.76 11.18
C SER A 316 -4.62 -4.97 10.28
N PRO A 317 -4.75 -5.30 8.98
CA PRO A 317 -5.66 -4.61 8.06
C PRO A 317 -7.15 -4.72 8.45
N SER A 318 -7.49 -5.73 9.25
CA SER A 318 -8.84 -5.97 9.79
C SER A 318 -9.17 -5.11 11.02
N GLY A 319 -8.17 -4.48 11.65
CA GLY A 319 -8.35 -3.69 12.87
C GLY A 319 -8.69 -4.53 14.10
N ARG A 320 -8.34 -5.83 14.09
CA ARG A 320 -8.64 -6.78 15.19
C ARG A 320 -7.43 -7.20 16.00
N GLU A 321 -6.26 -7.26 15.36
CA GLU A 321 -5.00 -7.67 15.95
C GLU A 321 -3.93 -6.57 15.79
N ILE A 322 -2.96 -6.56 16.70
CA ILE A 322 -1.75 -5.74 16.67
C ILE A 322 -0.55 -6.68 16.71
N ALA A 323 0.32 -6.61 15.70
CA ALA A 323 1.63 -7.25 15.72
C ALA A 323 2.66 -6.30 16.34
N PHE A 324 3.64 -6.79 17.07
CA PHE A 324 4.68 -5.96 17.68
C PHE A 324 5.94 -6.78 18.02
N THR A 325 7.06 -6.09 18.20
CA THR A 325 8.33 -6.69 18.64
C THR A 325 8.38 -6.75 20.16
N SER A 326 8.79 -7.88 20.73
CA SER A 326 8.98 -8.05 22.17
C SER A 326 10.22 -8.84 22.53
N SER A 327 11.00 -8.36 23.50
CA SER A 327 12.12 -9.11 24.12
C SER A 327 11.73 -9.95 25.33
N ARG A 328 10.42 -10.15 25.62
CA ARG A 328 9.95 -10.92 26.82
C ARG A 328 10.47 -12.37 26.93
N ALA A 329 11.01 -12.92 25.85
CA ALA A 329 11.66 -14.24 25.80
C ALA A 329 13.20 -14.15 25.66
N GLY A 330 13.81 -13.08 26.20
CA GLY A 330 15.24 -12.78 26.10
C GLY A 330 15.57 -11.99 24.83
N ASN A 331 15.45 -12.63 23.67
CA ASN A 331 15.72 -11.99 22.38
C ASN A 331 14.44 -11.40 21.75
N PRO A 332 14.52 -10.23 21.07
CA PRO A 332 13.40 -9.66 20.32
C PRO A 332 12.78 -10.63 19.31
N ASN A 333 11.47 -10.77 19.39
CA ASN A 333 10.65 -11.62 18.51
C ASN A 333 9.32 -10.93 18.18
N ILE A 334 8.69 -11.31 17.07
CA ILE A 334 7.35 -10.80 16.75
C ILE A 334 6.29 -11.57 17.53
N TYR A 335 5.41 -10.82 18.18
CA TYR A 335 4.19 -11.28 18.84
C TYR A 335 2.98 -10.62 18.19
N VAL A 336 1.81 -11.21 18.40
CA VAL A 336 0.50 -10.64 18.07
C VAL A 336 -0.38 -10.69 19.32
N MET A 337 -1.25 -9.70 19.47
CA MET A 337 -2.32 -9.63 20.47
C MET A 337 -3.58 -9.03 19.82
N ASP A 338 -4.73 -9.18 20.46
CA ASP A 338 -5.95 -8.46 20.07
C ASP A 338 -5.75 -6.94 20.20
N ALA A 339 -6.59 -6.17 19.50
CA ALA A 339 -6.63 -4.70 19.55
C ALA A 339 -6.74 -4.13 20.98
N GLU A 340 -7.38 -4.88 21.89
CA GLU A 340 -7.58 -4.55 23.30
C GLU A 340 -6.44 -5.05 24.23
N GLY A 341 -5.42 -5.73 23.69
CA GLY A 341 -4.28 -6.29 24.44
C GLY A 341 -4.42 -7.74 24.92
N ALA A 342 -5.52 -8.42 24.55
CA ALA A 342 -5.79 -9.81 24.92
C ALA A 342 -5.12 -10.83 23.95
N ASN A 343 -5.24 -12.13 24.26
CA ASN A 343 -4.85 -13.25 23.39
C ASN A 343 -3.42 -13.21 22.80
N LEU A 344 -2.46 -12.71 23.60
CA LEU A 344 -1.04 -12.64 23.24
C LEU A 344 -0.47 -14.00 22.77
N ARG A 345 0.12 -14.01 21.58
CA ARG A 345 0.78 -15.18 20.96
C ARG A 345 2.11 -14.78 20.28
N ARG A 346 3.10 -15.67 20.28
CA ARG A 346 4.37 -15.49 19.55
C ARG A 346 4.23 -16.00 18.12
N LEU A 347 4.76 -15.27 17.13
CA LEU A 347 4.81 -15.71 15.74
C LEU A 347 6.18 -16.25 15.30
N THR A 348 7.27 -15.57 15.64
CA THR A 348 8.59 -15.90 15.07
C THR A 348 9.38 -16.84 15.97
N PHE A 349 9.77 -18.01 15.44
CA PHE A 349 10.56 -19.02 16.16
C PHE A 349 11.98 -19.21 15.58
N GLU A 350 12.23 -18.74 14.37
CA GLU A 350 13.56 -18.73 13.73
C GLU A 350 14.28 -17.38 13.86
N GLY A 351 15.61 -17.38 13.72
CA GLY A 351 16.43 -16.16 13.80
C GLY A 351 16.81 -15.79 15.24
N ASP A 352 17.89 -15.02 15.38
CA ASP A 352 18.41 -14.63 16.70
C ASP A 352 17.86 -13.27 17.21
N TYR A 353 17.22 -12.49 16.33
CA TYR A 353 16.55 -11.22 16.63
C TYR A 353 15.53 -10.96 15.50
N ASN A 354 14.25 -10.76 15.82
CA ASN A 354 13.20 -10.50 14.83
C ASN A 354 12.41 -9.24 15.20
N ASP A 355 12.29 -8.29 14.27
CA ASP A 355 11.79 -6.93 14.54
C ASP A 355 11.15 -6.27 13.31
N GLY A 356 10.33 -5.23 13.52
CA GLY A 356 9.72 -4.42 12.47
C GLY A 356 8.68 -5.18 11.65
N ALA A 357 7.64 -5.67 12.33
CA ALA A 357 6.51 -6.35 11.67
C ALA A 357 5.69 -5.39 10.80
N ALA A 358 5.39 -5.83 9.58
CA ALA A 358 4.41 -5.20 8.69
C ALA A 358 3.47 -6.27 8.14
N TRP A 359 2.16 -6.04 8.23
CA TRP A 359 1.14 -6.96 7.73
C TRP A 359 1.00 -6.88 6.20
N SER A 360 0.72 -8.02 5.56
CA SER A 360 0.20 -8.03 4.19
C SER A 360 -1.20 -7.41 4.15
N PRO A 361 -1.63 -6.74 3.04
CA PRO A 361 -2.94 -6.08 2.98
C PRO A 361 -4.15 -7.01 3.13
N ASP A 362 -3.95 -8.31 2.90
CA ASP A 362 -4.93 -9.40 3.09
C ASP A 362 -4.97 -9.94 4.54
N GLY A 363 -4.05 -9.52 5.41
CA GLY A 363 -3.94 -9.96 6.80
C GLY A 363 -3.38 -11.38 7.00
N THR A 364 -3.04 -12.11 5.93
CA THR A 364 -2.59 -13.52 6.01
C THR A 364 -1.17 -13.69 6.52
N ARG A 365 -0.29 -12.70 6.26
CA ARG A 365 1.16 -12.81 6.41
C ARG A 365 1.74 -11.57 7.06
N ILE A 366 2.91 -11.73 7.68
CA ILE A 366 3.71 -10.62 8.20
C ILE A 366 5.11 -10.69 7.59
N ALA A 367 5.57 -9.55 7.08
CA ALA A 367 6.97 -9.30 6.74
C ALA A 367 7.69 -8.68 7.94
N TYR A 368 8.93 -9.08 8.20
CA TYR A 368 9.72 -8.57 9.32
C TYR A 368 11.23 -8.69 9.02
N ALA A 369 12.06 -7.94 9.73
CA ALA A 369 13.51 -8.08 9.68
C ALA A 369 13.95 -9.21 10.62
N SER A 370 14.54 -10.28 10.06
CA SER A 370 15.06 -11.44 10.80
C SER A 370 16.59 -11.45 10.76
N ARG A 371 17.22 -11.39 11.93
CA ARG A 371 18.68 -11.47 12.05
C ARG A 371 19.15 -12.93 12.10
N ARG A 372 20.09 -13.27 11.22
CA ARG A 372 20.76 -14.57 11.17
C ARG A 372 22.25 -14.34 10.92
N SER A 373 23.11 -14.91 11.75
CA SER A 373 24.58 -14.79 11.65
C SER A 373 25.06 -13.33 11.53
N GLY A 374 24.43 -12.42 12.29
CA GLY A 374 24.79 -11.00 12.36
C GLY A 374 24.31 -10.10 11.23
N ARG A 375 23.54 -10.59 10.24
CA ARG A 375 22.88 -9.76 9.22
C ARG A 375 21.36 -9.88 9.32
N PHE A 376 20.65 -8.80 8.99
CA PHE A 376 19.19 -8.81 8.84
C PHE A 376 18.79 -9.12 7.40
N ASP A 377 17.85 -10.04 7.22
CA ASP A 377 17.12 -10.27 5.98
C ASP A 377 15.62 -10.11 6.22
N ILE A 378 14.87 -9.65 5.21
CA ILE A 378 13.41 -9.64 5.27
C ILE A 378 12.93 -11.08 5.20
N ALA A 379 12.16 -11.48 6.21
CA ALA A 379 11.45 -12.75 6.27
C ALA A 379 9.94 -12.52 6.13
N LEU A 380 9.23 -13.59 5.78
CA LEU A 380 7.78 -13.67 5.69
C LEU A 380 7.29 -14.87 6.51
N THR A 381 6.30 -14.66 7.37
CA THR A 381 5.63 -15.70 8.14
C THR A 381 4.13 -15.67 7.86
N ASP A 382 3.50 -16.84 7.67
CA ASP A 382 2.05 -16.97 7.68
C ASP A 382 1.50 -16.88 9.12
N VAL A 383 0.45 -16.08 9.31
CA VAL A 383 -0.07 -15.72 10.63
C VAL A 383 -0.83 -16.88 11.31
N VAL A 384 -1.20 -17.93 10.55
CA VAL A 384 -1.96 -19.10 11.01
C VAL A 384 -1.09 -20.34 11.06
N THR A 385 -0.35 -20.68 9.99
CA THR A 385 0.48 -21.90 9.94
C THR A 385 1.83 -21.72 10.62
N LEU A 386 2.27 -20.48 10.84
CA LEU A 386 3.62 -20.09 11.32
C LEU A 386 4.76 -20.48 10.37
N GLU A 387 4.45 -21.02 9.18
CA GLU A 387 5.43 -21.31 8.14
C GLU A 387 6.15 -20.04 7.74
N SER A 388 7.49 -20.11 7.73
CA SER A 388 8.36 -18.95 7.64
C SER A 388 9.40 -19.14 6.54
N ARG A 389 9.68 -18.10 5.76
CA ARG A 389 10.74 -18.10 4.74
C ARG A 389 11.47 -16.77 4.67
N LEU A 390 12.70 -16.79 4.19
CA LEU A 390 13.39 -15.56 3.77
C LEU A 390 12.81 -15.06 2.44
N LEU A 391 12.76 -13.74 2.30
CA LEU A 391 12.40 -13.02 1.07
C LEU A 391 13.61 -12.35 0.44
N THR A 392 14.48 -11.74 1.26
CA THR A 392 15.80 -11.28 0.81
C THR A 392 16.89 -12.26 1.17
N SER A 393 17.99 -12.20 0.41
CA SER A 393 19.27 -12.81 0.76
C SER A 393 20.41 -12.01 0.12
N GLY A 394 21.65 -12.26 0.55
CA GLY A 394 22.85 -11.71 -0.07
C GLY A 394 23.55 -10.63 0.78
N PRO A 395 24.12 -9.58 0.17
CA PRO A 395 24.91 -8.57 0.88
C PRO A 395 24.07 -7.51 1.59
N GLY A 396 24.60 -7.00 2.70
CA GLY A 396 23.98 -5.95 3.53
C GLY A 396 23.03 -6.46 4.61
N SER A 397 22.49 -5.52 5.38
CA SER A 397 21.29 -5.73 6.20
C SER A 397 20.06 -5.17 5.46
N ASN A 398 18.91 -5.78 5.68
CA ASN A 398 17.62 -5.47 5.07
C ASN A 398 16.58 -5.36 6.20
N GLU A 399 16.03 -4.16 6.40
CA GLU A 399 15.33 -3.76 7.63
C GLU A 399 14.09 -2.90 7.33
N THR A 400 13.13 -2.85 8.25
CA THR A 400 11.88 -2.06 8.15
C THR A 400 11.11 -2.29 6.82
N PRO A 401 10.49 -3.47 6.63
CA PRO A 401 9.65 -3.73 5.47
C PRO A 401 8.31 -2.99 5.53
N SER A 402 7.72 -2.69 4.37
CA SER A 402 6.31 -2.33 4.19
C SER A 402 5.79 -2.94 2.90
N PHE A 403 4.59 -3.52 2.94
CA PHE A 403 3.90 -4.03 1.74
C PHE A 403 3.36 -2.87 0.88
N SER A 404 3.35 -3.10 -0.43
CA SER A 404 2.49 -2.40 -1.40
C SER A 404 1.00 -2.67 -1.14
N PRO A 405 0.08 -1.78 -1.57
CA PRO A 405 -1.34 -1.91 -1.23
C PRO A 405 -2.05 -3.10 -1.89
N ASP A 406 -1.51 -3.66 -2.98
CA ASP A 406 -1.99 -4.89 -3.62
C ASP A 406 -1.36 -6.18 -3.04
N GLY A 407 -0.39 -6.02 -2.14
CA GLY A 407 0.33 -7.10 -1.46
C GLY A 407 1.40 -7.80 -2.29
N ARG A 408 1.77 -7.34 -3.49
CA ARG A 408 2.68 -8.08 -4.41
C ARG A 408 4.15 -7.66 -4.31
N GLN A 409 4.43 -6.42 -3.95
CA GLN A 409 5.77 -5.87 -3.71
C GLN A 409 5.97 -5.48 -2.23
N ILE A 410 7.22 -5.45 -1.77
CA ILE A 410 7.63 -4.90 -0.45
C ILE A 410 8.74 -3.86 -0.67
N VAL A 411 8.64 -2.71 0.01
CA VAL A 411 9.76 -1.76 0.19
C VAL A 411 10.45 -2.01 1.52
N PHE A 412 11.75 -1.77 1.58
CA PHE A 412 12.56 -1.94 2.78
C PHE A 412 13.82 -1.05 2.71
N ALA A 413 14.40 -0.74 3.88
CA ALA A 413 15.67 -0.05 3.99
C ALA A 413 16.82 -1.07 3.89
N SER A 414 17.90 -0.74 3.17
CA SER A 414 19.05 -1.64 3.06
C SER A 414 20.39 -0.95 2.82
N LYS A 415 21.44 -1.58 3.36
CA LYS A 415 22.85 -1.23 3.18
C LYS A 415 23.59 -2.32 2.37
N ARG A 416 23.01 -2.70 1.22
CA ARG A 416 23.47 -3.82 0.37
C ARG A 416 24.58 -3.50 -0.63
N ARG A 417 24.75 -2.23 -1.02
CA ARG A 417 25.73 -1.84 -2.04
C ARG A 417 27.12 -1.67 -1.40
N SER A 418 28.01 -2.64 -1.61
CA SER A 418 29.39 -2.64 -1.06
C SER A 418 30.17 -1.33 -1.31
N SER A 419 29.93 -0.67 -2.46
CA SER A 419 30.53 0.64 -2.80
C SER A 419 29.93 1.84 -2.05
N SER A 420 29.10 1.64 -1.02
CA SER A 420 28.47 2.72 -0.25
C SER A 420 28.25 2.35 1.21
N THR A 421 28.56 3.29 2.10
CA THR A 421 28.22 3.17 3.53
C THR A 421 26.76 3.52 3.84
N ARG A 422 26.01 4.03 2.86
CA ARG A 422 24.67 4.61 3.04
C ARG A 422 23.55 3.58 2.97
N THR A 423 22.54 3.75 3.82
CA THR A 423 21.27 3.01 3.72
C THR A 423 20.38 3.65 2.65
N GLN A 424 19.72 2.85 1.81
CA GLN A 424 18.81 3.31 0.77
C GLN A 424 17.51 2.49 0.81
N VAL A 425 16.42 3.05 0.30
CA VAL A 425 15.16 2.30 0.09
C VAL A 425 15.27 1.50 -1.20
N TYR A 426 14.87 0.24 -1.14
CA TYR A 426 14.71 -0.68 -2.26
C TYR A 426 13.28 -1.22 -2.27
N LYS A 427 12.83 -1.71 -3.43
CA LYS A 427 11.67 -2.63 -3.52
C LYS A 427 12.06 -4.00 -4.06
N ILE A 428 11.26 -5.00 -3.71
CA ILE A 428 11.38 -6.42 -4.09
C ILE A 428 9.99 -7.00 -4.33
N GLU A 429 9.90 -7.99 -5.20
CA GLU A 429 8.69 -8.77 -5.47
C GLU A 429 8.51 -9.87 -4.41
N LEU A 430 7.29 -10.33 -4.14
CA LEU A 430 7.04 -11.40 -3.16
C LEU A 430 7.71 -12.74 -3.50
N ASP A 431 8.12 -12.97 -4.75
CA ASP A 431 8.90 -14.15 -5.15
C ASP A 431 10.41 -14.03 -4.83
N GLY A 432 10.87 -12.88 -4.32
CA GLY A 432 12.28 -12.59 -4.02
C GLY A 432 13.06 -11.99 -5.20
N SER A 433 12.43 -11.80 -6.36
CA SER A 433 13.04 -11.20 -7.55
C SER A 433 12.76 -9.69 -7.66
N GLY A 434 13.17 -9.06 -8.77
CA GLY A 434 12.79 -7.67 -9.08
C GLY A 434 13.43 -6.59 -8.19
N ILE A 435 14.51 -6.91 -7.46
CA ILE A 435 15.24 -5.98 -6.57
C ILE A 435 15.61 -4.68 -7.32
N ARG A 436 14.99 -3.56 -6.95
CA ARG A 436 15.21 -2.22 -7.54
C ARG A 436 15.48 -1.18 -6.46
N GLN A 437 16.51 -0.34 -6.66
CA GLN A 437 16.85 0.76 -5.76
C GLN A 437 16.00 1.99 -6.07
N LEU A 438 15.37 2.60 -5.06
CA LEU A 438 14.49 3.77 -5.21
C LEU A 438 15.19 5.08 -4.85
N THR A 439 15.98 5.11 -3.77
CA THR A 439 16.70 6.33 -3.32
C THR A 439 18.20 6.27 -3.63
N LYS A 440 18.83 7.42 -3.87
CA LYS A 440 20.28 7.53 -4.19
C LYS A 440 21.03 8.59 -3.33
N GLU A 441 20.31 9.46 -2.63
CA GLU A 441 20.83 10.64 -1.94
C GLU A 441 20.55 10.60 -0.44
N GLY A 442 21.49 11.07 0.38
CA GLY A 442 21.46 10.89 1.83
C GLY A 442 21.42 9.42 2.25
N ASN A 443 21.13 9.18 3.53
CA ASN A 443 20.69 7.90 4.06
C ASN A 443 19.16 7.90 4.16
N ASN A 444 18.51 6.79 3.81
CA ASN A 444 17.06 6.68 3.74
C ASN A 444 16.58 5.41 4.46
N PHE A 445 15.56 5.53 5.30
CA PHE A 445 15.16 4.51 6.28
C PHE A 445 13.64 4.50 6.50
N SER A 446 13.14 3.41 7.12
CA SER A 446 11.74 3.23 7.53
C SER A 446 10.74 3.60 6.43
N PRO A 447 10.78 2.93 5.27
CA PRO A 447 9.80 3.16 4.22
C PRO A 447 8.43 2.58 4.62
N SER A 448 7.39 3.40 4.59
CA SER A 448 5.99 3.00 4.71
C SER A 448 5.27 3.31 3.39
N TRP A 449 4.56 2.33 2.83
CA TRP A 449 3.86 2.45 1.55
C TRP A 449 2.40 2.84 1.79
N SER A 450 1.86 3.77 0.99
CA SER A 450 0.47 4.19 1.10
C SER A 450 -0.51 3.06 0.78
N GLY A 451 -1.75 3.22 1.25
CA GLY A 451 -2.89 2.55 0.63
C GLY A 451 -3.08 2.95 -0.84
N PHE A 452 -4.04 2.34 -1.53
CA PHE A 452 -4.54 2.89 -2.78
C PHE A 452 -5.08 4.32 -2.54
N PRO A 453 -4.80 5.30 -3.41
CA PRO A 453 -5.40 6.62 -3.32
C PRO A 453 -6.92 6.57 -3.54
N LYS A 454 -7.62 7.60 -3.05
CA LYS A 454 -9.07 7.79 -3.17
C LYS A 454 -9.41 8.89 -4.18
#